data_AF-A0A1M5F0M0-F1
#
_entry.id   AF-A0A1M5F0M0-F1
#
_cell.length_a   1.000
_cell.length_b   1.000
_cell.length_c   1.000
_cell.angle_alpha   90.00
_cell.angle_beta   90.00
_cell.angle_gamma   90.00
#
_symmetry.space_group_name_H-M   'P 1'
#
loop_
_entity.id
_entity.type
_entity.pdbx_description
1 polymer ?
#
loop_
_entity_poly.entity_id
_entity_poly.type
_entity_poly.pdbx_seq_one_letter_code
_entity_poly.pdbx_strand_id
1 'polypeptide(L)'
;MSDTQSDKHLNRRDALRLGISGAALAGAASAGLATPGLATADEAAPVEAAARPRFEDLAAANRHRLGDPVAHRRAIARADEVARREGLVQLPERKLAGDIVLLTQYQTGFRNQGARGTCFAFAAVAGMEAAYKRKYGVELDLSEHYAFHIGKAGELYPDYVTNPARHENNSSYWGFQGSSDIVDLLARAAIPEESLVPYLSGADMDRLRTSTPACGNLDWNSTQEELDAFEYLEANVSTRARHFARYRVTRFGALPWSPSSSQIESVIAGGHEVVADVPGHCVLIVGFDRRRRVYVVKNSWGEGRFIELGYDSKDWPILAGRYVIDVDDRNAAPQWDAGWIGRWKMDHDGWRGDLVIRRTTGYRSSQGQPTKLGNYYRDGRRYDVNGLTVQNGQGLRFWVADTTDRVEPGARRGQEFHAYLFSWDKVNAAGTTTWSGIPFGVSLSRSDLPGRPTRGFVANDWIGRWAMNHDGWRGTLNITSAQPLSATYVASDGRSLPVSGGVEGGRPHVLRIVIPFASDNRQQFQLFAHTWEKEVFSGLTQWGGLNFGVQGRRT
;
A
#
# COMPACT_ATOMS: atom_id res chain seq x y z
N MET A 1 -31.77 -16.14 -39.45
CA MET A 1 -31.92 -14.82 -38.79
C MET A 1 -32.40 -15.06 -37.37
N SER A 2 -31.76 -14.37 -36.42
CA SER A 2 -31.92 -14.37 -34.95
C SER A 2 -31.69 -15.70 -34.23
N ASP A 3 -30.43 -15.90 -33.82
CA ASP A 3 -29.98 -16.80 -32.76
C ASP A 3 -29.91 -16.02 -31.44
N THR A 4 -30.56 -16.52 -30.39
CA THR A 4 -30.41 -16.06 -29.00
C THR A 4 -29.76 -17.18 -28.21
N GLN A 5 -28.47 -17.02 -27.90
CA GLN A 5 -27.70 -17.94 -27.08
C GLN A 5 -27.70 -17.45 -25.62
N SER A 6 -28.28 -18.26 -24.74
CA SER A 6 -28.31 -18.05 -23.30
C SER A 6 -26.98 -18.47 -22.66
N ASP A 7 -26.38 -17.56 -21.89
CA ASP A 7 -25.22 -17.84 -21.04
C ASP A 7 -25.58 -18.83 -19.92
N LYS A 8 -24.81 -19.92 -19.84
CA LYS A 8 -24.89 -20.90 -18.75
C LYS A 8 -23.81 -20.60 -17.71
N HIS A 9 -24.28 -20.34 -16.50
CA HIS A 9 -23.54 -20.38 -15.24
C HIS A 9 -22.62 -21.60 -15.13
N LEU A 10 -21.35 -21.36 -14.79
CA LEU A 10 -20.42 -22.40 -14.33
C LEU A 10 -20.14 -22.20 -12.84
N ASN A 11 -20.77 -23.07 -12.05
CA ASN A 11 -20.54 -23.30 -10.64
C ASN A 11 -19.60 -24.52 -10.54
N ARG A 12 -18.48 -24.43 -9.80
CA ARG A 12 -17.68 -25.62 -9.44
C ARG A 12 -17.19 -25.53 -7.99
N ARG A 13 -17.83 -26.34 -7.16
CA ARG A 13 -17.35 -26.88 -5.89
C ARG A 13 -16.73 -28.27 -6.13
N ASP A 14 -16.00 -28.73 -5.12
CA ASP A 14 -15.42 -30.07 -4.86
C ASP A 14 -13.96 -30.25 -5.32
N ALA A 15 -13.03 -30.85 -4.56
CA ALA A 15 -12.95 -31.33 -3.17
C ALA A 15 -11.48 -31.79 -2.96
N LEU A 16 -10.97 -31.81 -1.71
CA LEU A 16 -10.37 -33.01 -1.09
C LEU A 16 -9.77 -32.74 0.31
N ARG A 17 -10.35 -33.45 1.28
CA ARG A 17 -9.77 -33.79 2.58
C ARG A 17 -8.73 -34.89 2.38
N LEU A 18 -7.60 -34.81 3.09
CA LEU A 18 -6.87 -35.96 3.64
C LEU A 18 -6.00 -35.43 4.79
N GLY A 19 -6.17 -36.00 5.98
CA GLY A 19 -5.31 -35.73 7.13
C GLY A 19 -4.05 -36.59 7.09
N ILE A 20 -3.02 -36.17 7.84
CA ILE A 20 -2.08 -37.02 8.57
C ILE A 20 -1.35 -36.14 9.60
N SER A 21 -1.30 -36.69 10.81
CA SER A 21 -0.55 -36.33 12.01
C SER A 21 0.98 -36.40 11.84
N GLY A 22 1.73 -35.60 12.62
CA GLY A 22 3.16 -35.87 12.84
C GLY A 22 3.92 -34.70 13.44
N ALA A 23 4.59 -34.95 14.56
CA ALA A 23 5.19 -33.97 15.45
C ALA A 23 6.68 -33.68 15.18
N ALA A 24 7.15 -32.63 15.85
CA ALA A 24 8.45 -32.50 16.52
C ALA A 24 9.70 -31.96 15.76
N LEU A 25 10.18 -30.82 16.30
CA LEU A 25 11.55 -30.52 16.77
C LEU A 25 12.76 -30.72 15.85
N ALA A 26 13.43 -29.61 15.55
CA ALA A 26 14.87 -29.34 15.72
C ALA A 26 15.11 -27.90 15.21
N GLY A 27 15.92 -27.02 15.81
CA GLY A 27 17.18 -27.23 16.50
C GLY A 27 18.14 -26.22 15.88
N ALA A 28 18.23 -25.03 16.49
CA ALA A 28 19.11 -23.96 16.02
C ALA A 28 20.57 -24.35 16.27
N ALA A 29 21.38 -24.38 15.22
CA ALA A 29 22.83 -24.52 15.30
C ALA A 29 23.49 -23.26 14.72
N SER A 30 24.17 -22.54 15.62
CA SER A 30 25.08 -21.44 15.36
C SER A 30 26.31 -21.93 14.58
N ALA A 31 26.59 -21.32 13.43
CA ALA A 31 27.83 -21.51 12.69
C ALA A 31 28.72 -20.27 12.86
N GLY A 32 29.95 -20.50 13.32
CA GLY A 32 30.97 -19.50 13.57
C GLY A 32 31.51 -18.86 12.29
N LEU A 33 31.86 -17.58 12.44
CA LEU A 33 32.54 -16.76 11.44
C LEU A 33 33.99 -17.26 11.24
N ALA A 34 34.29 -17.73 10.03
CA ALA A 34 35.64 -17.85 9.53
C ALA A 34 35.76 -16.99 8.26
N THR A 35 36.63 -15.99 8.32
CA THR A 35 37.07 -15.16 7.18
C THR A 35 37.87 -16.00 6.17
N PRO A 36 37.60 -15.90 4.86
CA PRO A 36 38.55 -16.34 3.84
C PRO A 36 39.32 -15.15 3.27
N GLY A 37 40.64 -15.30 3.26
CA GLY A 37 41.58 -14.39 2.61
C GLY A 37 41.44 -14.39 1.08
N LEU A 38 41.90 -13.29 0.49
CA LEU A 38 42.04 -13.11 -0.95
C LEU A 38 42.97 -14.18 -1.54
N ALA A 39 42.40 -15.06 -2.37
CA ALA A 39 43.16 -15.87 -3.31
C ALA A 39 42.89 -15.33 -4.73
N THR A 40 43.98 -15.09 -5.44
CA THR A 40 44.04 -14.60 -6.81
C THR A 40 43.39 -15.58 -7.78
N ALA A 41 42.65 -15.03 -8.74
CA ALA A 41 41.99 -15.76 -9.82
C ALA A 41 43.05 -16.42 -10.71
N ASP A 42 43.09 -17.74 -10.68
CA ASP A 42 43.75 -18.57 -11.68
C ASP A 42 42.75 -19.59 -12.21
N GLU A 43 42.85 -19.86 -13.51
CA GLU A 43 41.87 -20.55 -14.35
C GLU A 43 41.48 -21.94 -13.82
N ALA A 44 40.31 -22.03 -13.17
CA ALA A 44 39.65 -23.30 -12.90
C ALA A 44 38.70 -23.63 -14.07
N ALA A 45 38.97 -24.73 -14.76
CA ALA A 45 38.08 -25.36 -15.74
C ALA A 45 36.67 -25.57 -15.16
N PRO A 46 35.60 -25.50 -15.98
CA PRO A 46 34.24 -25.51 -15.48
C PRO A 46 33.92 -26.87 -14.89
N VAL A 47 33.72 -26.92 -13.57
CA VAL A 47 32.95 -27.99 -12.95
C VAL A 47 31.59 -27.99 -13.65
N GLU A 48 31.27 -29.07 -14.34
CA GLU A 48 30.01 -29.28 -15.04
C GLU A 48 28.88 -29.15 -14.00
N ALA A 49 28.35 -27.93 -13.85
CA ALA A 49 27.30 -27.65 -12.89
C ALA A 49 26.12 -28.53 -13.26
N ALA A 50 25.72 -29.42 -12.34
CA ALA A 50 24.58 -30.32 -12.53
C ALA A 50 23.41 -29.56 -13.18
N ALA A 51 22.87 -30.12 -14.27
CA ALA A 51 21.86 -29.44 -15.08
C ALA A 51 20.72 -28.93 -14.19
N ARG A 52 20.44 -27.62 -14.28
CA ARG A 52 19.35 -27.01 -13.52
C ARG A 52 18.00 -27.57 -14.00
N PRO A 53 17.01 -27.70 -13.11
CA PRO A 53 15.67 -28.10 -13.52
C PRO A 53 15.11 -27.17 -14.59
N ARG A 54 14.35 -27.73 -15.53
CA ARG A 54 13.65 -27.00 -16.58
C ARG A 54 12.34 -26.44 -16.05
N PHE A 55 12.06 -25.16 -16.32
CA PHE A 55 10.78 -24.55 -16.00
C PHE A 55 9.63 -25.29 -16.69
N GLU A 56 9.86 -25.78 -17.90
CA GLU A 56 8.86 -26.52 -18.67
C GLU A 56 8.36 -27.77 -17.92
N ASP A 57 9.29 -28.54 -17.32
CA ASP A 57 8.97 -29.73 -16.52
C ASP A 57 8.25 -29.36 -15.22
N LEU A 58 8.72 -28.30 -14.55
CA LEU A 58 8.12 -27.82 -13.31
C LEU A 58 6.71 -27.28 -13.53
N ALA A 59 6.47 -26.55 -14.62
CA ALA A 59 5.17 -25.99 -14.95
C ALA A 59 4.17 -27.07 -15.32
N ALA A 60 4.61 -28.16 -15.97
CA ALA A 60 3.79 -29.34 -16.19
C ALA A 60 3.35 -29.98 -14.85
N ALA A 61 4.26 -30.12 -13.89
CA ALA A 61 3.98 -30.66 -12.56
C ALA A 61 3.12 -29.73 -11.69
N ASN A 62 3.21 -28.41 -11.91
CA ASN A 62 2.55 -27.39 -11.10
C ASN A 62 1.43 -26.65 -11.85
N ARG A 63 0.79 -27.29 -12.84
CA ARG A 63 -0.26 -26.66 -13.65
C ARG A 63 -1.39 -26.04 -12.82
N HIS A 64 -1.71 -26.60 -11.66
CA HIS A 64 -2.72 -26.09 -10.72
C HIS A 64 -2.35 -24.75 -10.06
N ARG A 65 -1.08 -24.33 -10.12
CA ARG A 65 -0.59 -23.04 -9.61
C ARG A 65 -0.60 -21.94 -10.67
N LEU A 66 -0.84 -22.29 -11.93
CA LEU A 66 -0.91 -21.36 -13.03
C LEU A 66 -2.29 -20.69 -13.06
N GLY A 67 -2.29 -19.40 -13.33
CA GLY A 67 -3.53 -18.66 -13.56
C GLY A 67 -4.13 -18.90 -14.93
N ASP A 68 -5.31 -18.29 -15.18
CA ASP A 68 -5.94 -18.31 -16.50
C ASP A 68 -5.04 -17.59 -17.53
N PRO A 69 -4.45 -18.31 -18.50
CA PRO A 69 -3.54 -17.73 -19.47
C PRO A 69 -4.22 -16.69 -20.38
N VAL A 70 -5.53 -16.80 -20.62
CA VAL A 70 -6.28 -15.85 -21.47
C VAL A 70 -6.52 -14.54 -20.73
N ALA A 71 -6.99 -14.60 -19.48
CA ALA A 71 -7.09 -13.42 -18.63
C ALA A 71 -5.72 -12.76 -18.41
N HIS A 72 -4.67 -13.56 -18.18
CA HIS A 72 -3.31 -13.04 -18.02
C HIS A 72 -2.84 -12.28 -19.26
N ARG A 73 -2.96 -12.89 -20.44
CA ARG A 73 -2.55 -12.27 -21.71
C ARG A 73 -3.26 -10.94 -21.95
N ARG A 74 -4.55 -10.83 -21.60
CA ARG A 74 -5.30 -9.57 -21.68
C ARG A 74 -4.77 -8.51 -20.70
N ALA A 75 -4.37 -8.91 -19.49
CA ALA A 75 -3.76 -7.99 -18.53
C ALA A 75 -2.41 -7.45 -19.05
N ILE A 76 -1.55 -8.35 -19.52
CA ILE A 76 -0.23 -7.98 -20.10
C ILE A 76 -0.41 -7.05 -21.30
N ALA A 77 -1.37 -7.31 -22.19
CA ALA A 77 -1.59 -6.49 -23.38
C ALA A 77 -1.95 -5.04 -23.01
N ARG A 78 -2.81 -4.86 -21.99
CA ARG A 78 -3.14 -3.52 -21.46
C ARG A 78 -1.93 -2.86 -20.81
N ALA A 79 -1.15 -3.61 -20.05
CA ALA A 79 0.06 -3.10 -19.40
C ALA A 79 1.15 -2.66 -20.40
N ASP A 80 1.28 -3.37 -21.53
CA ASP A 80 2.18 -3.03 -22.63
C ASP A 80 1.70 -1.78 -23.38
N GLU A 81 0.40 -1.64 -23.63
CA GLU A 81 -0.18 -0.42 -24.21
C GLU A 81 0.12 0.82 -23.35
N VAL A 82 -0.07 0.71 -22.04
CA VAL A 82 0.27 1.76 -21.07
C VAL A 82 1.77 2.06 -21.12
N ALA A 83 2.63 1.04 -21.08
CA ALA A 83 4.08 1.22 -21.14
C ALA A 83 4.55 1.97 -22.40
N ARG A 84 3.98 1.65 -23.56
CA ARG A 84 4.29 2.37 -24.81
C ARG A 84 3.84 3.82 -24.74
N ARG A 85 2.61 4.07 -24.30
CA ARG A 85 2.06 5.43 -24.18
C ARG A 85 2.90 6.30 -23.24
N GLU A 86 3.43 5.72 -22.18
CA GLU A 86 4.26 6.40 -21.18
C GLU A 86 5.76 6.44 -21.55
N GLY A 87 6.14 5.89 -22.71
CA GLY A 87 7.53 5.88 -23.15
C GLY A 87 8.45 5.00 -22.29
N LEU A 88 7.89 4.03 -21.58
CA LEU A 88 8.61 3.11 -20.69
C LEU A 88 9.28 1.97 -21.45
N VAL A 89 8.85 1.68 -22.67
CA VAL A 89 9.50 0.70 -23.55
C VAL A 89 10.83 1.26 -24.02
N GLN A 90 11.85 1.05 -23.20
CA GLN A 90 13.22 1.49 -23.42
C GLN A 90 14.12 0.27 -23.29
N LEU A 91 15.02 0.10 -24.25
CA LEU A 91 16.05 -0.91 -24.16
C LEU A 91 17.33 -0.22 -23.69
N PRO A 92 18.01 -0.72 -22.65
CA PRO A 92 19.33 -0.22 -22.32
C PRO A 92 20.25 -0.44 -23.51
N GLU A 93 21.19 0.49 -23.70
CA GLU A 93 22.20 0.37 -24.74
C GLU A 93 22.89 -1.00 -24.62
N ARG A 94 22.94 -1.72 -25.74
CA ARG A 94 23.48 -3.08 -25.77
C ARG A 94 24.94 -3.05 -25.38
N LYS A 95 25.24 -3.40 -24.13
CA LYS A 95 26.61 -3.74 -23.74
C LYS A 95 26.95 -5.08 -24.39
N LEU A 96 28.08 -5.14 -25.10
CA LEU A 96 28.66 -6.40 -25.52
C LEU A 96 29.02 -7.19 -24.26
N ALA A 97 28.15 -8.12 -23.88
CA ALA A 97 28.43 -9.11 -22.85
C ALA A 97 28.86 -10.42 -23.49
N GLY A 98 29.64 -11.20 -22.74
CA GLY A 98 30.00 -12.57 -23.11
C GLY A 98 28.78 -13.47 -23.33
N ASP A 99 29.03 -14.71 -23.74
CA ASP A 99 27.95 -15.67 -24.02
C ASP A 99 27.12 -16.06 -22.78
N ILE A 100 27.63 -15.77 -21.58
CA ILE A 100 27.01 -16.10 -20.31
C ILE A 100 27.03 -14.85 -19.43
N VAL A 101 25.86 -14.46 -18.93
CA VAL A 101 25.71 -13.38 -17.94
C VAL A 101 24.85 -13.91 -16.80
N LEU A 102 25.34 -13.75 -15.57
CA LEU A 102 24.63 -14.13 -14.35
C LEU A 102 24.61 -12.95 -13.38
N LEU A 103 23.41 -12.65 -12.86
CA LEU A 103 23.15 -11.69 -11.78
C LEU A 103 22.82 -12.42 -10.46
N THR A 104 23.12 -13.72 -10.38
CA THR A 104 22.77 -14.58 -9.23
C THR A 104 23.39 -14.11 -7.92
N GLN A 105 24.54 -13.43 -7.97
CA GLN A 105 25.21 -12.82 -6.82
C GLN A 105 24.39 -11.71 -6.13
N TYR A 106 23.46 -11.08 -6.85
CA TYR A 106 22.58 -10.04 -6.29
C TYR A 106 21.27 -10.61 -5.75
N GLN A 107 21.03 -11.91 -5.88
CA GLN A 107 19.78 -12.51 -5.44
C GLN A 107 19.81 -12.84 -3.94
N THR A 108 18.66 -12.69 -3.30
CA THR A 108 18.34 -13.13 -1.93
C THR A 108 17.83 -14.58 -1.92
N GLY A 109 17.47 -15.10 -0.75
CA GLY A 109 16.92 -16.45 -0.57
C GLY A 109 15.69 -16.76 -1.45
N PHE A 110 15.44 -18.06 -1.68
CA PHE A 110 14.27 -18.53 -2.42
C PHE A 110 13.04 -18.59 -1.51
N ARG A 111 11.87 -18.25 -2.07
CA ARG A 111 10.59 -18.23 -1.35
C ARG A 111 9.52 -19.06 -2.05
N ASN A 112 8.39 -19.23 -1.38
CA ASN A 112 7.30 -20.06 -1.87
C ASN A 112 5.95 -19.34 -1.76
N GLN A 113 5.35 -19.09 -2.91
CA GLN A 113 4.06 -18.40 -3.01
C GLN A 113 2.86 -19.30 -2.64
N GLY A 114 3.07 -20.62 -2.58
CA GLY A 114 2.02 -21.62 -2.45
C GLY A 114 1.06 -21.62 -3.65
N ALA A 115 -0.24 -21.77 -3.38
CA ALA A 115 -1.29 -21.81 -4.40
C ALA A 115 -2.02 -20.47 -4.60
N ARG A 116 -1.51 -19.35 -4.05
CA ARG A 116 -2.23 -18.06 -4.03
C ARG A 116 -2.20 -17.26 -5.34
N GLY A 117 -1.42 -17.67 -6.34
CA GLY A 117 -1.33 -16.95 -7.63
C GLY A 117 -0.74 -15.54 -7.50
N THR A 118 0.23 -15.36 -6.62
CA THR A 118 0.93 -14.11 -6.27
C THR A 118 2.30 -13.95 -6.96
N CYS A 119 2.57 -14.71 -8.02
CA CYS A 119 3.93 -14.88 -8.59
C CYS A 119 4.56 -13.58 -9.08
N PHE A 120 3.73 -12.69 -9.64
CA PHE A 120 4.16 -11.36 -10.06
C PHE A 120 4.71 -10.52 -8.90
N ALA A 121 4.11 -10.61 -7.70
CA ALA A 121 4.63 -9.93 -6.51
C ALA A 121 5.97 -10.52 -6.07
N PHE A 122 6.12 -11.85 -6.05
CA PHE A 122 7.39 -12.51 -5.75
C PHE A 122 8.50 -12.14 -6.73
N ALA A 123 8.22 -12.17 -8.03
CA ALA A 123 9.20 -11.82 -9.04
C ALA A 123 9.62 -10.35 -8.93
N ALA A 124 8.67 -9.43 -8.72
CA ALA A 124 8.96 -8.00 -8.57
C ALA A 124 9.70 -7.66 -7.28
N VAL A 125 9.31 -8.26 -6.15
CA VAL A 125 10.00 -8.08 -4.86
C VAL A 125 11.43 -8.60 -4.94
N ALA A 126 11.66 -9.80 -5.49
CA ALA A 126 13.00 -10.33 -5.68
C ALA A 126 13.85 -9.44 -6.61
N GLY A 127 13.26 -8.87 -7.67
CA GLY A 127 13.93 -7.89 -8.53
C GLY A 127 14.28 -6.59 -7.81
N MET A 128 13.41 -6.12 -6.90
CA MET A 128 13.66 -4.94 -6.09
C MET A 128 14.75 -5.19 -5.04
N GLU A 129 14.72 -6.32 -4.34
CA GLU A 129 15.78 -6.72 -3.40
C GLU A 129 17.15 -6.79 -4.09
N ALA A 130 17.21 -7.37 -5.30
CA ALA A 130 18.43 -7.42 -6.08
C ALA A 130 18.95 -6.02 -6.45
N ALA A 131 18.05 -5.08 -6.78
CA ALA A 131 18.41 -3.70 -7.03
C ALA A 131 18.98 -3.00 -5.78
N TYR A 132 18.41 -3.21 -4.58
CA TYR A 132 18.99 -2.69 -3.33
C TYR A 132 20.35 -3.31 -3.01
N LYS A 133 20.50 -4.63 -3.18
CA LYS A 133 21.78 -5.33 -2.95
C LYS A 133 22.87 -4.83 -3.89
N ARG A 134 22.54 -4.62 -5.16
CA ARG A 134 23.46 -4.08 -6.17
C ARG A 134 23.83 -2.61 -5.91
N LYS A 135 22.85 -1.76 -5.55
CA LYS A 135 23.08 -0.32 -5.36
C LYS A 135 23.76 0.02 -4.03
N TYR A 136 23.40 -0.66 -2.95
CA TYR A 136 23.83 -0.30 -1.59
C TYR A 136 24.53 -1.41 -0.82
N GLY A 137 24.68 -2.61 -1.40
CA GLY A 137 25.29 -3.75 -0.71
C GLY A 137 24.46 -4.29 0.46
N VAL A 138 23.16 -4.03 0.49
CA VAL A 138 22.27 -4.46 1.58
C VAL A 138 21.42 -5.66 1.16
N GLU A 139 21.31 -6.65 2.03
CA GLU A 139 20.34 -7.73 1.87
C GLU A 139 19.04 -7.32 2.56
N LEU A 140 17.95 -7.28 1.80
CA LEU A 140 16.62 -6.97 2.31
C LEU A 140 15.74 -8.21 2.21
N ASP A 141 14.79 -8.31 3.14
CA ASP A 141 13.71 -9.29 3.16
C ASP A 141 12.39 -8.51 3.11
N LEU A 142 11.87 -8.26 1.90
CA LEU A 142 10.74 -7.36 1.65
C LEU A 142 9.43 -8.13 1.52
N SER A 143 8.30 -7.52 1.90
CA SER A 143 7.02 -8.25 1.98
C SER A 143 6.31 -8.39 0.63
N GLU A 144 6.26 -9.61 0.08
CA GLU A 144 5.39 -9.93 -1.06
C GLU A 144 3.90 -9.81 -0.70
N HIS A 145 3.56 -10.12 0.56
CA HIS A 145 2.18 -10.05 1.00
C HIS A 145 1.65 -8.62 0.91
N TYR A 146 2.43 -7.66 1.40
CA TYR A 146 2.09 -6.25 1.30
C TYR A 146 2.05 -5.79 -0.16
N ALA A 147 3.07 -6.13 -0.97
CA ALA A 147 3.13 -5.77 -2.40
C ALA A 147 1.91 -6.30 -3.19
N PHE A 148 1.49 -7.53 -2.91
CA PHE A 148 0.29 -8.11 -3.49
C PHE A 148 -0.98 -7.40 -3.00
N HIS A 149 -1.10 -7.19 -1.69
CA HIS A 149 -2.25 -6.55 -1.07
C HIS A 149 -2.52 -5.14 -1.64
N ILE A 150 -1.50 -4.28 -1.70
CA ILE A 150 -1.66 -2.91 -2.21
C ILE A 150 -2.11 -2.86 -3.68
N GLY A 151 -1.67 -3.82 -4.51
CA GLY A 151 -2.14 -3.94 -5.88
C GLY A 151 -3.61 -4.35 -5.95
N LYS A 152 -4.02 -5.28 -5.09
CA LYS A 152 -5.40 -5.79 -5.09
C LYS A 152 -6.39 -4.81 -4.47
N ALA A 153 -6.16 -4.44 -3.20
CA ALA A 153 -7.03 -3.58 -2.44
C ALA A 153 -6.99 -2.12 -2.94
N GLY A 154 -5.83 -1.70 -3.45
CA GLY A 154 -5.57 -0.33 -3.83
C GLY A 154 -5.85 0.01 -5.29
N GLU A 155 -6.00 -0.94 -6.21
CA GLU A 155 -6.27 -0.61 -7.61
C GLU A 155 -7.77 -0.46 -7.88
N LEU A 156 -8.17 0.69 -8.44
CA LEU A 156 -9.56 0.96 -8.82
C LEU A 156 -9.86 0.34 -10.18
N TYR A 157 -11.05 -0.24 -10.34
CA TYR A 157 -11.50 -0.68 -11.66
C TYR A 157 -11.55 0.49 -12.67
N PRO A 158 -10.97 0.33 -13.87
CA PRO A 158 -10.96 1.41 -14.87
C PRO A 158 -12.35 1.91 -15.26
N ASP A 159 -13.35 1.04 -15.19
CA ASP A 159 -14.75 1.29 -15.52
C ASP A 159 -15.62 1.54 -14.28
N TYR A 160 -15.03 1.98 -13.15
CA TYR A 160 -15.68 2.11 -11.85
C TYR A 160 -17.10 2.69 -11.91
N VAL A 161 -17.33 3.79 -12.63
CA VAL A 161 -18.65 4.44 -12.64
C VAL A 161 -19.73 3.56 -13.28
N THR A 162 -19.37 2.80 -14.31
CA THR A 162 -20.30 1.96 -15.08
C THR A 162 -20.31 0.49 -14.65
N ASN A 163 -19.32 0.06 -13.85
CA ASN A 163 -19.15 -1.34 -13.48
C ASN A 163 -20.25 -1.79 -12.49
N PRO A 164 -21.00 -2.87 -12.76
CA PRO A 164 -22.07 -3.31 -11.86
C PRO A 164 -21.57 -4.05 -10.60
N ALA A 165 -20.28 -4.36 -10.48
CA ALA A 165 -19.71 -5.05 -9.32
C ALA A 165 -20.04 -4.33 -8.01
N ARG A 166 -20.26 -5.04 -6.90
CA ARG A 166 -20.65 -4.41 -5.61
C ARG A 166 -19.46 -3.77 -4.87
N HIS A 167 -18.26 -3.98 -5.39
CA HIS A 167 -16.98 -3.46 -4.93
C HIS A 167 -16.27 -2.71 -6.07
N GLU A 168 -15.25 -1.92 -5.72
CA GLU A 168 -14.52 -1.03 -6.63
C GLU A 168 -13.12 -1.53 -7.00
N ASN A 169 -12.67 -2.60 -6.33
CA ASN A 169 -11.31 -3.09 -6.39
C ASN A 169 -11.28 -4.61 -6.21
N ASN A 170 -10.14 -5.21 -6.50
CA ASN A 170 -9.94 -6.64 -6.28
C ASN A 170 -9.61 -6.93 -4.80
N SER A 171 -9.58 -8.21 -4.42
CA SER A 171 -9.19 -8.64 -3.07
C SER A 171 -7.84 -9.35 -3.06
N SER A 172 -7.09 -9.19 -1.97
CA SER A 172 -5.89 -9.99 -1.68
C SER A 172 -6.22 -11.41 -1.18
N TYR A 173 -7.50 -11.69 -0.89
CA TYR A 173 -7.94 -13.01 -0.47
C TYR A 173 -7.85 -14.04 -1.60
N TRP A 174 -8.34 -13.69 -2.79
CA TRP A 174 -8.35 -14.60 -3.94
C TRP A 174 -7.26 -14.29 -4.97
N GLY A 175 -6.81 -15.34 -5.63
CA GLY A 175 -5.62 -15.33 -6.49
C GLY A 175 -5.82 -14.78 -7.90
N PHE A 176 -4.66 -14.51 -8.52
CA PHE A 176 -4.38 -14.30 -9.94
C PHE A 176 -5.19 -13.27 -10.74
N GLN A 177 -4.71 -12.02 -10.73
CA GLN A 177 -4.95 -11.00 -11.77
C GLN A 177 -3.79 -9.99 -11.68
N GLY A 178 -2.65 -10.27 -12.29
CA GLY A 178 -1.46 -9.41 -12.23
C GLY A 178 -0.45 -9.81 -13.29
N SER A 179 0.51 -8.93 -13.54
CA SER A 179 1.62 -9.12 -14.48
C SER A 179 2.86 -8.40 -13.97
N SER A 180 3.92 -8.37 -14.78
CA SER A 180 5.16 -7.65 -14.48
C SER A 180 4.97 -6.14 -14.19
N ASP A 181 3.86 -5.54 -14.60
CA ASP A 181 3.49 -4.14 -14.34
C ASP A 181 3.26 -3.77 -12.87
N ILE A 182 3.28 -4.75 -11.95
CA ILE A 182 3.39 -4.46 -10.53
C ILE A 182 4.65 -3.63 -10.20
N VAL A 183 5.71 -3.70 -11.01
CA VAL A 183 6.89 -2.83 -10.84
C VAL A 183 6.49 -1.35 -10.95
N ASP A 184 5.57 -1.02 -11.86
CA ASP A 184 5.02 0.32 -12.07
C ASP A 184 4.26 0.79 -10.82
N LEU A 185 3.55 -0.14 -10.16
CA LEU A 185 2.88 0.11 -8.88
C LEU A 185 3.88 0.34 -7.74
N LEU A 186 4.94 -0.47 -7.65
CA LEU A 186 5.98 -0.34 -6.63
C LEU A 186 6.83 0.93 -6.78
N ALA A 187 6.70 1.64 -7.91
CA ALA A 187 7.23 2.99 -8.07
C ALA A 187 6.37 4.07 -7.39
N ARG A 188 5.12 3.75 -7.04
CA ARG A 188 4.12 4.64 -6.45
C ARG A 188 3.79 4.28 -5.01
N ALA A 189 4.00 3.02 -4.63
CA ALA A 189 3.75 2.52 -3.30
C ALA A 189 4.97 1.76 -2.78
N ALA A 190 5.56 2.31 -1.73
CA ALA A 190 6.59 1.66 -0.96
C ALA A 190 6.04 0.44 -0.22
N ILE A 191 6.94 -0.50 0.07
CA ILE A 191 6.63 -1.72 0.81
C ILE A 191 7.51 -1.83 2.07
N PRO A 192 7.03 -2.50 3.12
CA PRO A 192 7.79 -2.80 4.32
C PRO A 192 8.63 -4.08 4.16
N GLU A 193 9.41 -4.38 5.18
CA GLU A 193 10.07 -5.67 5.34
C GLU A 193 9.05 -6.78 5.64
N GLU A 194 9.38 -8.00 5.25
CA GLU A 194 8.61 -9.23 5.50
C GLU A 194 8.35 -9.44 7.00
N SER A 195 9.28 -9.05 7.86
CA SER A 195 9.14 -9.11 9.32
C SER A 195 7.95 -8.32 9.88
N LEU A 196 7.44 -7.33 9.14
CA LEU A 196 6.27 -6.53 9.52
C LEU A 196 4.97 -7.09 8.95
N VAL A 197 5.02 -7.79 7.83
CA VAL A 197 3.88 -8.43 7.16
C VAL A 197 4.33 -9.74 6.54
N PRO A 198 4.37 -10.82 7.32
CA PRO A 198 4.76 -12.12 6.81
C PRO A 198 3.80 -12.63 5.74
N TYR A 199 4.32 -13.42 4.82
CA TYR A 199 3.56 -14.01 3.76
C TYR A 199 2.59 -15.07 4.28
N LEU A 200 1.31 -14.75 4.22
CA LEU A 200 0.22 -15.66 4.54
C LEU A 200 -0.02 -16.68 3.41
N SER A 201 -0.05 -17.96 3.77
CA SER A 201 -0.50 -19.03 2.87
C SER A 201 -2.01 -18.96 2.63
N GLY A 202 -2.52 -19.72 1.65
CA GLY A 202 -3.97 -19.79 1.42
C GLY A 202 -4.75 -20.25 2.66
N ALA A 203 -4.22 -21.23 3.39
CA ALA A 203 -4.82 -21.70 4.64
C ALA A 203 -4.81 -20.61 5.73
N ASP A 204 -3.78 -19.77 5.79
CA ASP A 204 -3.72 -18.66 6.75
C ASP A 204 -4.74 -17.58 6.41
N MET A 205 -4.87 -17.24 5.12
CA MET A 205 -5.91 -16.33 4.63
C MET A 205 -7.32 -16.86 4.98
N ASP A 206 -7.56 -18.15 4.80
CA ASP A 206 -8.84 -18.80 5.15
C ASP A 206 -9.11 -18.74 6.65
N ARG A 207 -8.08 -18.94 7.48
CA ARG A 207 -8.20 -18.80 8.93
C ARG A 207 -8.53 -17.36 9.34
N LEU A 208 -7.91 -16.37 8.72
CA LEU A 208 -8.24 -14.96 8.97
C LEU A 208 -9.69 -14.63 8.57
N ARG A 209 -10.12 -15.06 7.37
CA ARG A 209 -11.50 -14.84 6.91
C ARG A 209 -12.51 -15.50 7.83
N THR A 210 -12.32 -16.79 8.15
CA THR A 210 -13.29 -17.54 8.95
C THR A 210 -13.37 -17.10 10.41
N SER A 211 -12.27 -16.55 10.96
CA SER A 211 -12.28 -15.95 12.30
C SER A 211 -12.86 -14.53 12.35
N THR A 212 -13.17 -13.92 11.21
CA THR A 212 -13.70 -12.56 11.09
C THR A 212 -15.05 -12.57 10.37
N PRO A 213 -16.19 -12.71 11.08
CA PRO A 213 -17.51 -12.83 10.44
C PRO A 213 -17.87 -11.68 9.48
N ALA A 214 -17.37 -10.47 9.74
CA ALA A 214 -17.60 -9.30 8.89
C ALA A 214 -17.02 -9.42 7.46
N CYS A 215 -16.08 -10.33 7.23
CA CYS A 215 -15.54 -10.61 5.90
C CYS A 215 -16.53 -11.37 5.00
N GLY A 216 -17.55 -12.01 5.56
CA GLY A 216 -18.45 -12.88 4.80
C GLY A 216 -17.71 -14.01 4.09
N ASN A 217 -18.11 -14.29 2.84
CA ASN A 217 -17.54 -15.38 2.04
C ASN A 217 -16.30 -14.96 1.23
N LEU A 218 -16.11 -13.66 1.00
CA LEU A 218 -15.09 -13.09 0.11
C LEU A 218 -15.05 -13.78 -1.26
N ASP A 219 -16.07 -13.51 -2.06
CA ASP A 219 -16.13 -13.91 -3.47
C ASP A 219 -16.42 -12.70 -4.37
N TRP A 220 -16.57 -12.91 -5.67
CA TRP A 220 -16.80 -11.82 -6.62
C TRP A 220 -18.08 -11.01 -6.34
N ASN A 221 -19.07 -11.60 -5.67
CA ASN A 221 -20.33 -10.95 -5.30
C ASN A 221 -20.29 -10.29 -3.93
N SER A 222 -19.16 -10.37 -3.22
CA SER A 222 -18.99 -9.72 -1.92
C SER A 222 -19.24 -8.22 -1.99
N THR A 223 -19.69 -7.65 -0.87
CA THR A 223 -19.82 -6.20 -0.79
C THR A 223 -18.47 -5.54 -0.59
N GLN A 224 -18.41 -4.22 -0.83
CA GLN A 224 -17.21 -3.46 -0.52
C GLN A 224 -16.85 -3.55 0.97
N GLU A 225 -17.85 -3.53 1.86
CA GLU A 225 -17.68 -3.57 3.31
C GLU A 225 -17.07 -4.90 3.77
N GLU A 226 -17.46 -6.02 3.15
CA GLU A 226 -16.87 -7.34 3.37
C GLU A 226 -15.40 -7.37 2.94
N LEU A 227 -15.08 -6.83 1.76
CA LEU A 227 -13.68 -6.73 1.31
C LEU A 227 -12.87 -5.87 2.27
N ASP A 228 -13.35 -4.67 2.60
CA ASP A 228 -12.68 -3.78 3.54
C ASP A 228 -12.52 -4.41 4.93
N ALA A 229 -13.45 -5.27 5.33
CA ALA A 229 -13.38 -5.96 6.61
C ALA A 229 -12.26 -6.98 6.63
N PHE A 230 -11.83 -7.48 5.47
CA PHE A 230 -10.69 -8.38 5.32
C PHE A 230 -9.37 -7.65 5.04
N GLU A 231 -9.35 -6.80 4.00
CA GLU A 231 -8.15 -6.11 3.53
C GLU A 231 -7.50 -5.28 4.63
N TYR A 232 -8.31 -4.65 5.48
CA TYR A 232 -7.83 -3.76 6.54
C TYR A 232 -7.84 -4.38 7.94
N LEU A 233 -7.86 -5.72 8.04
CA LEU A 233 -7.56 -6.40 9.30
C LEU A 233 -6.11 -6.18 9.71
N GLU A 234 -5.89 -5.87 10.98
CA GLU A 234 -4.54 -5.74 11.53
C GLU A 234 -3.74 -7.04 11.42
N ALA A 235 -4.42 -8.20 11.42
CA ALA A 235 -3.81 -9.51 11.23
C ALA A 235 -3.49 -9.87 9.77
N ASN A 236 -4.06 -9.15 8.79
CA ASN A 236 -3.74 -9.30 7.37
C ASN A 236 -2.60 -8.35 6.98
N VAL A 237 -2.88 -7.04 7.05
CA VAL A 237 -1.88 -5.98 6.87
C VAL A 237 -2.05 -4.96 7.99
N SER A 238 -1.09 -4.94 8.91
CA SER A 238 -1.14 -4.07 10.07
C SER A 238 -0.99 -2.59 9.72
N THR A 239 -1.58 -1.72 10.54
CA THR A 239 -1.34 -0.27 10.47
C THR A 239 0.14 0.06 10.69
N ARG A 240 0.83 -0.70 11.56
CA ARG A 240 2.28 -0.58 11.75
C ARG A 240 3.02 -0.77 10.42
N ALA A 241 2.72 -1.82 9.67
CA ALA A 241 3.40 -2.08 8.39
C ALA A 241 3.28 -0.91 7.41
N ARG A 242 2.09 -0.30 7.30
CA ARG A 242 1.86 0.88 6.46
C ARG A 242 2.73 2.07 6.89
N HIS A 243 2.91 2.27 8.20
CA HIS A 243 3.74 3.36 8.74
C HIS A 243 5.25 3.18 8.53
N PHE A 244 5.69 1.96 8.23
CA PHE A 244 7.10 1.60 8.02
C PHE A 244 7.41 1.23 6.56
N ALA A 245 6.43 1.32 5.66
CA ALA A 245 6.65 1.11 4.23
C ALA A 245 7.56 2.22 3.67
N ARG A 246 8.78 1.87 3.27
CA ARG A 246 9.81 2.83 2.82
C ARG A 246 10.57 2.41 1.57
N TYR A 247 10.62 1.12 1.27
CA TYR A 247 11.37 0.63 0.13
C TYR A 247 10.50 0.71 -1.12
N ARG A 248 10.97 1.41 -2.14
CA ARG A 248 10.26 1.53 -3.42
C ARG A 248 11.21 1.55 -4.61
N VAL A 249 10.64 1.32 -5.77
CA VAL A 249 11.25 1.58 -7.07
C VAL A 249 11.23 3.10 -7.30
N THR A 250 12.29 3.66 -7.87
CA THR A 250 12.34 5.08 -8.28
C THR A 250 12.51 5.23 -9.78
N ARG A 251 13.06 4.21 -10.46
CA ARG A 251 13.12 4.15 -11.92
C ARG A 251 12.99 2.71 -12.40
N PHE A 252 12.25 2.51 -13.47
CA PHE A 252 12.06 1.20 -14.10
C PHE A 252 11.89 1.36 -15.62
N GLY A 253 11.98 0.24 -16.33
CA GLY A 253 11.70 0.18 -17.76
C GLY A 253 10.86 -1.05 -18.12
N ALA A 254 10.38 -1.08 -19.35
CA ALA A 254 9.58 -2.15 -19.91
C ALA A 254 10.24 -2.77 -21.15
N LEU A 255 10.07 -4.08 -21.28
CA LEU A 255 10.28 -4.77 -22.54
C LEU A 255 9.02 -4.64 -23.41
N PRO A 256 9.15 -4.60 -24.76
CA PRO A 256 7.98 -4.63 -25.63
C PRO A 256 7.26 -5.98 -25.52
N TRP A 257 6.00 -6.01 -25.95
CA TRP A 257 5.28 -7.26 -26.24
C TRP A 257 6.10 -8.23 -27.09
N SER A 258 6.14 -9.50 -26.65
CA SER A 258 6.92 -10.59 -27.25
C SER A 258 8.38 -10.19 -27.53
N PRO A 259 9.16 -9.85 -26.49
CA PRO A 259 10.52 -9.35 -26.68
C PRO A 259 11.43 -10.43 -27.29
N SER A 260 12.36 -10.01 -28.14
CA SER A 260 13.39 -10.91 -28.66
C SER A 260 14.39 -11.31 -27.57
N SER A 261 15.08 -12.43 -27.76
CA SER A 261 16.16 -12.83 -26.84
C SER A 261 17.23 -11.75 -26.70
N SER A 262 17.59 -11.07 -27.79
CA SER A 262 18.57 -9.97 -27.75
C SER A 262 18.12 -8.77 -26.91
N GLN A 263 16.81 -8.51 -26.83
CA GLN A 263 16.25 -7.44 -25.99
C GLN A 263 16.36 -7.81 -24.50
N ILE A 264 15.96 -9.04 -24.14
CA ILE A 264 16.09 -9.55 -22.77
C ILE A 264 17.57 -9.58 -22.36
N GLU A 265 18.44 -10.11 -23.21
CA GLU A 265 19.88 -10.16 -22.99
C GLU A 265 20.47 -8.77 -22.77
N SER A 266 20.02 -7.75 -23.50
CA SER A 266 20.52 -6.37 -23.34
C SER A 266 20.18 -5.81 -21.96
N VAL A 267 18.99 -6.12 -21.42
CA VAL A 267 18.59 -5.70 -20.06
C VAL A 267 19.44 -6.40 -19.00
N ILE A 268 19.61 -7.72 -19.13
CA ILE A 268 20.42 -8.53 -18.20
C ILE A 268 21.90 -8.12 -18.25
N ALA A 269 22.47 -7.91 -19.45
CA ALA A 269 23.82 -7.40 -19.65
C ALA A 269 24.00 -5.96 -19.14
N GLY A 270 22.91 -5.19 -19.10
CA GLY A 270 22.85 -3.88 -18.44
C GLY A 270 22.92 -3.94 -16.92
N GLY A 271 22.82 -5.14 -16.32
CA GLY A 271 22.84 -5.34 -14.87
C GLY A 271 21.46 -5.32 -14.21
N HIS A 272 20.40 -5.52 -14.98
CA HIS A 272 19.02 -5.49 -14.49
C HIS A 272 18.33 -6.82 -14.69
N GLU A 273 17.74 -7.37 -13.63
CA GLU A 273 16.86 -8.53 -13.70
C GLU A 273 15.54 -8.19 -14.40
N VAL A 274 14.94 -9.16 -15.09
CA VAL A 274 13.67 -8.98 -15.79
C VAL A 274 12.56 -9.73 -15.07
N VAL A 275 11.58 -9.01 -14.55
CA VAL A 275 10.29 -9.54 -14.13
C VAL A 275 9.53 -9.90 -15.40
N ALA A 276 9.49 -11.18 -15.75
CA ALA A 276 9.04 -11.67 -17.04
C ALA A 276 7.68 -12.34 -16.93
N ASP A 277 6.78 -11.97 -17.84
CA ASP A 277 5.47 -12.59 -17.97
C ASP A 277 5.55 -13.81 -18.90
N VAL A 278 5.08 -14.95 -18.41
CA VAL A 278 4.85 -16.17 -19.20
C VAL A 278 3.36 -16.55 -19.12
N PRO A 279 2.83 -17.42 -20.00
CA PRO A 279 1.42 -17.80 -19.94
C PRO A 279 1.00 -18.26 -18.52
N GLY A 280 0.04 -17.56 -17.91
CA GLY A 280 -0.46 -17.89 -16.57
C GLY A 280 0.50 -17.73 -15.38
N HIS A 281 1.71 -17.18 -15.55
CA HIS A 281 2.70 -17.08 -14.47
C HIS A 281 3.72 -15.93 -14.69
N CYS A 282 4.43 -15.53 -13.64
CA CYS A 282 5.51 -14.55 -13.73
C CYS A 282 6.76 -15.10 -13.04
N VAL A 283 7.92 -14.82 -13.61
CA VAL A 283 9.22 -15.28 -13.10
C VAL A 283 10.23 -14.14 -13.11
N LEU A 284 11.33 -14.27 -12.37
CA LEU A 284 12.44 -13.32 -12.45
C LEU A 284 13.59 -13.94 -13.27
N ILE A 285 13.88 -13.38 -14.44
CA ILE A 285 15.06 -13.75 -15.22
C ILE A 285 16.27 -13.01 -14.64
N VAL A 286 17.28 -13.76 -14.22
CA VAL A 286 18.49 -13.27 -13.53
C VAL A 286 19.77 -13.54 -14.32
N GLY A 287 19.66 -14.07 -15.52
CA GLY A 287 20.81 -14.43 -16.33
C GLY A 287 20.45 -15.12 -17.63
N PHE A 288 21.45 -15.36 -18.45
CA PHE A 288 21.34 -16.16 -19.66
C PHE A 288 22.62 -16.93 -19.97
N ASP A 289 22.47 -18.01 -20.72
CA ASP A 289 23.53 -18.76 -21.36
C ASP A 289 23.16 -18.95 -22.84
N ARG A 290 23.86 -18.21 -23.70
CA ARG A 290 23.60 -18.14 -25.15
C ARG A 290 24.03 -19.43 -25.86
N ARG A 291 25.03 -20.15 -25.32
CA ARG A 291 25.51 -21.43 -25.88
C ARG A 291 24.48 -22.52 -25.67
N ARG A 292 23.88 -22.56 -24.48
CA ARG A 292 22.82 -23.50 -24.12
C ARG A 292 21.43 -23.02 -24.55
N ARG A 293 21.29 -21.77 -24.99
CA ARG A 293 20.03 -21.09 -25.35
C ARG A 293 18.99 -21.14 -24.22
N VAL A 294 19.43 -20.78 -23.01
CA VAL A 294 18.58 -20.78 -21.81
C VAL A 294 18.68 -19.48 -21.03
N TYR A 295 17.56 -19.06 -20.46
CA TYR A 295 17.52 -18.07 -19.39
C TYR A 295 17.69 -18.75 -18.05
N VAL A 296 18.36 -18.07 -17.12
CA VAL A 296 18.46 -18.46 -15.72
C VAL A 296 17.39 -17.72 -14.94
N VAL A 297 16.58 -18.48 -14.20
CA VAL A 297 15.35 -17.97 -13.60
C VAL A 297 15.31 -18.22 -12.10
N LYS A 298 14.88 -17.22 -11.33
CA LYS A 298 14.42 -17.36 -9.95
C LYS A 298 12.90 -17.46 -9.95
N ASN A 299 12.38 -18.58 -9.46
CA ASN A 299 10.95 -18.87 -9.36
C ASN A 299 10.49 -18.89 -7.89
N SER A 300 9.18 -18.98 -7.68
CA SER A 300 8.53 -18.87 -6.36
C SER A 300 7.69 -20.09 -5.98
N TRP A 301 8.06 -21.30 -6.38
CA TRP A 301 7.33 -22.54 -6.04
C TRP A 301 7.99 -23.37 -4.94
N GLY A 302 9.09 -22.88 -4.37
CA GLY A 302 9.83 -23.54 -3.29
C GLY A 302 10.92 -24.49 -3.78
N GLU A 303 11.47 -24.29 -4.98
CA GLU A 303 12.51 -25.14 -5.56
C GLU A 303 13.85 -25.07 -4.80
N GLY A 304 14.09 -23.97 -4.08
CA GLY A 304 15.34 -23.75 -3.33
C GLY A 304 16.58 -23.53 -4.20
N ARG A 305 16.42 -23.36 -5.52
CA ARG A 305 17.50 -23.17 -6.50
C ARG A 305 17.01 -22.45 -7.75
N PHE A 306 17.95 -21.90 -8.52
CA PHE A 306 17.66 -21.36 -9.86
C PHE A 306 17.28 -22.48 -10.83
N ILE A 307 16.43 -22.15 -11.79
CA ILE A 307 15.95 -23.04 -12.84
C ILE A 307 16.27 -22.46 -14.22
N GLU A 308 15.99 -23.20 -15.27
CA GLU A 308 16.23 -22.78 -16.65
C GLU A 308 14.95 -22.70 -17.48
N LEU A 309 14.86 -21.69 -18.34
CA LEU A 309 13.79 -21.53 -19.32
C LEU A 309 14.40 -21.43 -20.72
N GLY A 310 13.90 -22.20 -21.69
CA GLY A 310 14.43 -22.21 -23.04
C GLY A 310 14.13 -20.92 -23.80
N TYR A 311 15.09 -20.44 -24.59
CA TYR A 311 14.88 -19.28 -25.48
C TYR A 311 13.73 -19.51 -26.45
N ASP A 312 13.65 -20.73 -26.99
CA ASP A 312 12.74 -21.11 -28.06
C ASP A 312 11.50 -21.87 -27.53
N SER A 313 11.19 -21.72 -26.23
CA SER A 313 10.03 -22.38 -25.63
C SER A 313 8.74 -21.88 -26.26
N LYS A 314 8.04 -22.76 -26.97
CA LYS A 314 6.75 -22.46 -27.61
C LYS A 314 5.60 -22.43 -26.63
N ASP A 315 5.69 -23.23 -25.57
CA ASP A 315 4.65 -23.32 -24.53
C ASP A 315 4.80 -22.22 -23.48
N TRP A 316 6.03 -21.72 -23.27
CA TRP A 316 6.35 -20.71 -22.27
C TRP A 316 7.11 -19.51 -22.87
N PRO A 317 6.56 -18.85 -23.91
CA PRO A 317 7.19 -17.66 -24.46
C PRO A 317 7.17 -16.52 -23.43
N ILE A 318 8.20 -15.70 -23.44
CA ILE A 318 8.17 -14.42 -22.72
C ILE A 318 7.20 -13.49 -23.46
N LEU A 319 6.13 -13.07 -22.78
CA LEU A 319 5.07 -12.25 -23.35
C LEU A 319 5.37 -10.75 -23.21
N ALA A 320 5.97 -10.36 -22.10
CA ALA A 320 6.44 -9.00 -21.81
C ALA A 320 7.36 -9.04 -20.58
N GLY A 321 7.84 -7.88 -20.14
CA GLY A 321 8.48 -7.77 -18.85
C GLY A 321 8.72 -6.35 -18.37
N ARG A 322 9.01 -6.22 -17.09
CA ARG A 322 9.50 -5.00 -16.44
C ARG A 322 10.86 -5.26 -15.80
N TYR A 323 11.66 -4.21 -15.64
CA TYR A 323 12.94 -4.31 -14.96
C TYR A 323 13.19 -3.07 -14.09
N VAL A 324 13.74 -3.31 -12.90
CA VAL A 324 14.04 -2.25 -11.93
C VAL A 324 15.37 -1.61 -12.29
N ILE A 325 15.34 -0.32 -12.58
CA ILE A 325 16.54 0.44 -12.95
C ILE A 325 17.15 1.09 -11.70
N ASP A 326 16.31 1.68 -10.86
CA ASP A 326 16.74 2.35 -9.64
C ASP A 326 15.71 2.21 -8.50
N VAL A 327 16.23 2.32 -7.28
CA VAL A 327 15.48 2.25 -6.02
C VAL A 327 15.82 3.42 -5.10
N ASP A 328 14.93 3.71 -4.16
CA ASP A 328 15.10 4.81 -3.20
C ASP A 328 16.30 4.59 -2.26
N ASP A 329 16.65 5.60 -1.45
CA ASP A 329 17.67 5.46 -0.42
C ASP A 329 17.29 4.35 0.59
N ARG A 330 18.25 3.52 1.00
CA ARG A 330 18.00 2.46 2.00
C ARG A 330 17.50 2.99 3.35
N ASN A 331 17.80 4.25 3.64
CA ASN A 331 17.38 4.99 4.83
C ASN A 331 16.26 6.00 4.51
N ALA A 332 15.59 5.87 3.36
CA ALA A 332 14.46 6.71 3.02
C ALA A 332 13.43 6.72 4.15
N ALA A 333 12.86 7.90 4.39
CA ALA A 333 11.75 8.02 5.33
C ALA A 333 10.57 7.17 4.83
N PRO A 334 9.77 6.59 5.74
CA PRO A 334 8.54 5.92 5.34
C PRO A 334 7.65 6.82 4.49
N GLN A 335 6.98 6.21 3.52
CA GLN A 335 6.00 6.88 2.69
C GLN A 335 4.84 7.35 3.57
N TRP A 336 4.74 8.66 3.77
CA TRP A 336 3.78 9.26 4.71
C TRP A 336 2.34 8.94 4.38
N ASP A 337 1.97 8.97 3.11
CA ASP A 337 0.60 8.76 2.69
C ASP A 337 0.13 7.30 2.81
N ALA A 338 1.04 6.33 2.91
CA ALA A 338 0.68 4.96 3.28
C ALA A 338 -0.01 4.92 4.66
N GLY A 339 0.30 5.86 5.55
CA GLY A 339 -0.34 5.98 6.87
C GLY A 339 -1.82 6.33 6.83
N TRP A 340 -2.34 6.85 5.70
CA TRP A 340 -3.77 7.08 5.52
C TRP A 340 -4.54 5.80 5.17
N ILE A 341 -3.91 4.80 4.56
CA ILE A 341 -4.60 3.60 4.09
C ILE A 341 -5.18 2.82 5.27
N GLY A 342 -6.43 2.38 5.15
CA GLY A 342 -7.16 1.60 6.15
C GLY A 342 -8.43 2.28 6.67
N ARG A 343 -8.96 1.74 7.77
CA ARG A 343 -10.18 2.21 8.44
C ARG A 343 -9.88 3.32 9.44
N TRP A 344 -10.73 4.32 9.48
CA TRP A 344 -10.68 5.46 10.39
C TRP A 344 -12.08 5.70 10.96
N LYS A 345 -12.17 5.80 12.28
CA LYS A 345 -13.30 6.46 12.93
C LYS A 345 -13.18 7.94 12.66
N MET A 346 -14.22 8.53 12.11
CA MET A 346 -14.25 9.95 11.76
C MET A 346 -15.42 10.62 12.46
N ASP A 347 -15.14 11.75 13.10
CA ASP A 347 -16.13 12.63 13.73
C ASP A 347 -15.94 14.04 13.17
N HIS A 348 -17.00 14.59 12.58
CA HIS A 348 -17.03 15.98 12.16
C HIS A 348 -18.25 16.67 12.77
N ASP A 349 -18.04 17.48 13.80
CA ASP A 349 -19.11 18.19 14.51
C ASP A 349 -20.16 17.25 15.14
N GLY A 350 -19.75 16.09 15.67
CA GLY A 350 -20.61 15.07 16.28
C GLY A 350 -21.29 14.13 15.28
N TRP A 351 -21.04 14.32 13.98
CA TRP A 351 -21.42 13.37 12.95
C TRP A 351 -20.34 12.30 12.83
N ARG A 352 -20.65 11.12 13.36
CA ARG A 352 -19.71 9.99 13.41
C ARG A 352 -19.92 9.00 12.29
N GLY A 353 -18.84 8.49 11.73
CA GLY A 353 -18.86 7.41 10.74
C GLY A 353 -17.52 6.72 10.59
N ASP A 354 -17.48 5.76 9.67
CA ASP A 354 -16.26 5.03 9.30
C ASP A 354 -15.76 5.52 7.94
N LEU A 355 -14.57 6.12 7.90
CA LEU A 355 -13.86 6.45 6.67
C LEU A 355 -12.90 5.30 6.33
N VAL A 356 -13.05 4.70 5.15
CA VAL A 356 -12.12 3.68 4.64
C VAL A 356 -11.37 4.23 3.44
N ILE A 357 -10.05 4.31 3.58
CA ILE A 357 -9.13 4.80 2.55
C ILE A 357 -8.36 3.61 1.99
N ARG A 358 -8.49 3.37 0.69
CA ARG A 358 -7.88 2.22 -0.01
C ARG A 358 -6.63 2.59 -0.78
N ARG A 359 -6.56 3.86 -1.18
CA ARG A 359 -5.49 4.43 -1.98
C ARG A 359 -5.38 5.93 -1.71
N THR A 360 -4.19 6.46 -1.96
CA THR A 360 -3.89 7.90 -1.86
C THR A 360 -3.50 8.51 -3.20
N THR A 361 -3.31 7.67 -4.22
CA THR A 361 -3.01 8.04 -5.60
C THR A 361 -3.73 7.11 -6.55
N GLY A 362 -4.00 7.58 -7.77
CA GLY A 362 -4.35 6.69 -8.87
C GLY A 362 -3.09 5.99 -9.36
N TYR A 363 -3.08 4.66 -9.38
CA TYR A 363 -1.94 3.88 -9.89
C TYR A 363 -1.79 3.96 -11.41
N ARG A 364 -2.85 4.38 -12.11
CA ARG A 364 -2.89 4.58 -13.57
C ARG A 364 -2.98 6.05 -13.99
N SER A 365 -2.90 6.98 -13.03
CA SER A 365 -2.96 8.43 -13.30
C SER A 365 -1.62 9.09 -13.01
N SER A 366 -1.44 10.35 -13.41
CA SER A 366 -0.33 11.15 -12.93
C SER A 366 -0.37 11.28 -11.40
N GLN A 367 0.79 11.24 -10.75
CA GLN A 367 0.89 11.42 -9.30
C GLN A 367 0.38 12.81 -8.88
N GLY A 368 -0.15 12.91 -7.66
CA GLY A 368 -0.65 14.16 -7.08
C GLY A 368 -2.01 14.64 -7.61
N GLN A 369 -2.61 13.93 -8.56
CA GLN A 369 -3.97 14.22 -9.02
C GLN A 369 -5.00 13.67 -8.03
N PRO A 370 -6.15 14.35 -7.84
CA PRO A 370 -7.28 13.80 -7.12
C PRO A 370 -7.68 12.43 -7.69
N THR A 371 -8.01 11.49 -6.81
CA THR A 371 -8.52 10.18 -7.18
C THR A 371 -9.62 9.74 -6.21
N LYS A 372 -10.24 8.59 -6.47
CA LYS A 372 -11.15 7.95 -5.52
C LYS A 372 -10.35 7.27 -4.41
N LEU A 373 -10.39 7.85 -3.21
CA LEU A 373 -9.67 7.35 -2.04
C LEU A 373 -10.34 6.12 -1.45
N GLY A 374 -11.68 6.12 -1.38
CA GLY A 374 -12.46 5.03 -0.83
C GLY A 374 -13.89 5.44 -0.51
N ASN A 375 -14.37 5.14 0.70
CA ASN A 375 -15.76 5.42 1.11
C ASN A 375 -15.87 5.94 2.55
N TYR A 376 -16.90 6.74 2.79
CA TYR A 376 -17.35 7.13 4.11
C TYR A 376 -18.70 6.48 4.41
N TYR A 377 -18.79 5.77 5.52
CA TYR A 377 -19.97 5.06 5.98
C TYR A 377 -20.59 5.80 7.15
N ARG A 378 -21.83 6.28 6.97
CA ARG A 378 -22.58 6.99 8.00
C ARG A 378 -24.06 6.69 7.85
N ASP A 379 -24.77 6.52 8.96
CA ASP A 379 -26.22 6.30 8.98
C ASP A 379 -26.69 5.12 8.11
N GLY A 380 -25.88 4.06 8.03
CA GLY A 380 -26.13 2.89 7.17
C GLY A 380 -25.99 3.15 5.67
N ARG A 381 -25.45 4.31 5.27
CA ARG A 381 -25.23 4.72 3.88
C ARG A 381 -23.74 4.78 3.55
N ARG A 382 -23.42 4.55 2.28
CA ARG A 382 -22.08 4.60 1.72
C ARG A 382 -21.96 5.80 0.79
N TYR A 383 -20.98 6.65 1.07
CA TYR A 383 -20.63 7.82 0.26
C TYR A 383 -19.25 7.62 -0.34
N ASP A 384 -19.09 7.99 -1.61
CA ASP A 384 -17.77 8.00 -2.24
C ASP A 384 -16.90 9.12 -1.68
N VAL A 385 -15.60 8.81 -1.54
CA VAL A 385 -14.60 9.78 -1.08
C VAL A 385 -13.53 9.93 -2.15
N ASN A 386 -13.36 11.15 -2.64
CA ASN A 386 -12.30 11.54 -3.56
C ASN A 386 -11.32 12.47 -2.87
N GLY A 387 -10.07 12.52 -3.30
CA GLY A 387 -9.10 13.42 -2.69
C GLY A 387 -7.70 13.27 -3.22
N LEU A 388 -6.80 14.07 -2.66
CA LEU A 388 -5.36 14.05 -2.91
C LEU A 388 -4.60 14.27 -1.61
N THR A 389 -3.33 13.87 -1.63
CA THR A 389 -2.41 14.15 -0.53
C THR A 389 -1.76 15.53 -0.69
N VAL A 390 -1.46 16.17 0.43
CA VAL A 390 -0.76 17.45 0.51
C VAL A 390 0.39 17.35 1.51
N GLN A 391 1.31 18.31 1.50
CA GLN A 391 2.46 18.34 2.41
C GLN A 391 3.24 17.01 2.45
N ASN A 392 3.64 16.53 1.27
CA ASN A 392 4.41 15.30 1.10
C ASN A 392 3.76 14.06 1.72
N GLY A 393 2.43 13.99 1.72
CA GLY A 393 1.67 12.84 2.21
C GLY A 393 1.13 12.98 3.63
N GLN A 394 1.61 13.95 4.41
CA GLN A 394 1.13 14.15 5.79
C GLN A 394 -0.33 14.61 5.82
N GLY A 395 -0.72 15.51 4.91
CA GLY A 395 -2.08 16.01 4.82
C GLY A 395 -2.90 15.29 3.77
N LEU A 396 -4.21 15.26 3.98
CA LEU A 396 -5.21 14.75 3.04
C LEU A 396 -6.28 15.82 2.83
N ARG A 397 -6.49 16.20 1.57
CA ARG A 397 -7.61 17.04 1.14
C ARG A 397 -8.59 16.17 0.39
N PHE A 398 -9.80 16.02 0.93
CA PHE A 398 -10.79 15.08 0.38
C PHE A 398 -12.20 15.64 0.39
N TRP A 399 -13.05 15.05 -0.44
CA TRP A 399 -14.45 15.39 -0.61
C TRP A 399 -15.30 14.14 -0.39
N VAL A 400 -16.25 14.24 0.52
CA VAL A 400 -17.29 13.23 0.72
C VAL A 400 -18.48 13.61 -0.16
N ALA A 401 -18.86 12.72 -1.07
CA ALA A 401 -19.98 12.96 -1.98
C ALA A 401 -21.29 13.23 -1.22
N ASP A 402 -22.15 14.06 -1.80
CA ASP A 402 -23.50 14.37 -1.32
C ASP A 402 -24.56 13.35 -1.77
N THR A 403 -24.15 12.36 -2.58
CA THR A 403 -24.96 11.23 -3.05
C THR A 403 -24.34 9.89 -2.65
N THR A 404 -25.17 8.85 -2.59
CA THR A 404 -24.75 7.45 -2.47
C THR A 404 -24.46 6.79 -3.81
N ASP A 405 -24.76 7.47 -4.91
CA ASP A 405 -24.38 7.03 -6.25
C ASP A 405 -22.86 7.13 -6.43
N ARG A 406 -22.34 6.35 -7.38
CA ARG A 406 -20.93 6.45 -7.77
C ARG A 406 -20.64 7.81 -8.37
N VAL A 407 -19.50 8.37 -8.01
CA VAL A 407 -19.01 9.60 -8.64
C VAL A 407 -17.71 9.32 -9.41
N GLU A 408 -17.45 10.16 -10.41
CA GLU A 408 -16.21 10.09 -11.18
C GLU A 408 -14.98 10.15 -10.28
N PRO A 409 -13.99 9.26 -10.46
CA PRO A 409 -12.74 9.31 -9.71
C PRO A 409 -12.04 10.66 -9.85
N GLY A 410 -11.71 11.28 -8.71
CA GLY A 410 -11.11 12.60 -8.64
C GLY A 410 -12.11 13.78 -8.64
N ALA A 411 -13.43 13.51 -8.68
CA ALA A 411 -14.45 14.55 -8.55
C ALA A 411 -14.33 15.31 -7.22
N ARG A 412 -14.34 16.65 -7.28
CA ARG A 412 -14.31 17.54 -6.11
C ARG A 412 -15.72 18.03 -5.79
N ARG A 413 -16.61 17.12 -5.41
CA ARG A 413 -18.04 17.38 -5.13
C ARG A 413 -18.43 16.91 -3.74
N GLY A 414 -19.42 17.58 -3.15
CA GLY A 414 -19.88 17.34 -1.78
C GLY A 414 -19.10 18.15 -0.75
N GLN A 415 -18.98 17.62 0.47
CA GLN A 415 -18.36 18.33 1.59
C GLN A 415 -16.83 18.14 1.58
N GLU A 416 -16.10 19.24 1.65
CA GLU A 416 -14.64 19.24 1.65
C GLU A 416 -14.04 19.14 3.06
N PHE A 417 -12.98 18.34 3.19
CA PHE A 417 -12.25 18.10 4.42
C PHE A 417 -10.75 18.28 4.19
N HIS A 418 -10.08 18.82 5.20
CA HIS A 418 -8.63 18.96 5.29
C HIS A 418 -8.21 18.30 6.58
N ALA A 419 -7.45 17.21 6.53
CA ALA A 419 -6.99 16.51 7.71
C ALA A 419 -5.48 16.25 7.61
N TYR A 420 -4.80 16.21 8.76
CA TYR A 420 -3.36 16.02 8.85
C TYR A 420 -3.06 14.91 9.84
N LEU A 421 -2.30 13.92 9.37
CA LEU A 421 -1.85 12.79 10.17
C LEU A 421 -0.86 13.28 11.23
N PHE A 422 -1.02 12.83 12.47
CA PHE A 422 -0.14 13.27 13.56
C PHE A 422 1.22 12.60 13.41
N SER A 423 2.29 13.39 13.37
CA SER A 423 3.65 12.92 13.14
C SER A 423 4.10 11.91 14.19
N TRP A 424 3.79 12.19 15.45
CA TRP A 424 4.22 11.39 16.61
C TRP A 424 3.14 10.44 17.15
N ASP A 425 1.94 10.44 16.55
CA ASP A 425 0.79 9.64 16.98
C ASP A 425 -0.08 9.27 15.76
N LYS A 426 0.53 8.59 14.77
CA LYS A 426 -0.07 8.27 13.46
C LYS A 426 -1.34 7.42 13.49
N VAL A 427 -1.84 7.05 14.67
CA VAL A 427 -3.19 6.47 14.81
C VAL A 427 -4.27 7.54 14.94
N ASN A 428 -3.89 8.82 14.92
CA ASN A 428 -4.77 9.97 14.98
C ASN A 428 -4.48 10.95 13.84
N ALA A 429 -5.53 11.63 13.40
CA ALA A 429 -5.45 12.78 12.50
C ALA A 429 -6.53 13.78 12.87
N ALA A 430 -6.35 15.05 12.52
CA ALA A 430 -7.36 16.06 12.73
C ALA A 430 -7.24 17.19 11.70
N GLY A 431 -8.28 17.99 11.59
CA GLY A 431 -8.26 19.21 10.82
C GLY A 431 -9.62 19.87 10.74
N THR A 432 -10.04 20.28 9.55
CA THR A 432 -11.22 21.13 9.35
C THR A 432 -12.10 20.70 8.19
N THR A 433 -13.36 21.09 8.27
CA THR A 433 -14.32 21.07 7.16
C THR A 433 -15.14 22.37 7.16
N THR A 434 -15.93 22.60 6.12
CA THR A 434 -16.89 23.69 6.04
C THR A 434 -18.24 23.15 5.60
N TRP A 435 -19.30 23.55 6.29
CA TRP A 435 -20.69 23.23 5.94
C TRP A 435 -21.52 24.52 5.93
N SER A 436 -22.19 24.80 4.81
CA SER A 436 -22.96 26.05 4.61
C SER A 436 -22.18 27.33 4.96
N GLY A 437 -20.89 27.37 4.64
CA GLY A 437 -20.00 28.50 4.94
C GLY A 437 -19.55 28.62 6.41
N ILE A 438 -19.96 27.68 7.27
CA ILE A 438 -19.56 27.61 8.68
C ILE A 438 -18.42 26.59 8.83
N PRO A 439 -17.29 26.96 9.44
CA PRO A 439 -16.19 26.03 9.63
C PRO A 439 -16.40 25.15 10.87
N PHE A 440 -15.98 23.90 10.75
CA PHE A 440 -16.03 22.88 11.80
C PHE A 440 -14.73 22.09 11.86
N GLY A 441 -14.51 21.42 12.98
CA GLY A 441 -13.41 20.50 13.16
C GLY A 441 -13.73 19.12 12.61
N VAL A 442 -12.69 18.37 12.26
CA VAL A 442 -12.76 16.92 12.04
C VAL A 442 -11.68 16.22 12.85
N SER A 443 -12.05 15.15 13.52
CA SER A 443 -11.13 14.18 14.15
C SER A 443 -11.20 12.85 13.42
N LEU A 444 -10.05 12.21 13.24
CA LEU A 444 -9.96 10.83 12.78
C LEU A 444 -9.09 10.03 13.75
N SER A 445 -9.50 8.79 14.03
CA SER A 445 -8.71 7.85 14.85
C SER A 445 -8.84 6.43 14.34
N ARG A 446 -7.80 5.61 14.57
CA ARG A 446 -7.86 4.16 14.36
C ARG A 446 -8.65 3.43 15.47
N SER A 447 -8.99 4.14 16.55
CA SER A 447 -9.80 3.66 17.66
C SER A 447 -11.10 4.46 17.77
N ASP A 448 -12.01 4.02 18.62
CA ASP A 448 -13.26 4.75 18.87
C ASP A 448 -12.99 6.17 19.40
N LEU A 449 -13.72 7.13 18.83
CA LEU A 449 -13.62 8.52 19.20
C LEU A 449 -14.45 8.82 20.46
N PRO A 450 -13.91 9.62 21.40
CA PRO A 450 -14.64 10.04 22.59
C PRO A 450 -15.69 11.11 22.24
N GLY A 451 -16.57 11.40 23.19
CA GLY A 451 -17.58 12.44 23.08
C GLY A 451 -18.97 11.91 23.37
N ARG A 452 -19.82 12.75 23.96
CA ARG A 452 -21.22 12.44 24.27
C ARG A 452 -22.11 13.35 23.44
N PRO A 453 -23.18 12.81 22.82
CA PRO A 453 -24.14 13.64 22.12
C PRO A 453 -24.73 14.71 23.05
N THR A 454 -24.72 15.93 22.56
CA THR A 454 -25.23 17.16 23.17
C THR A 454 -25.84 18.02 22.07
N ARG A 455 -26.33 19.22 22.40
CA ARG A 455 -26.85 20.15 21.40
C ARG A 455 -26.45 21.59 21.70
N GLY A 456 -25.96 22.25 20.66
CA GLY A 456 -25.54 23.64 20.71
C GLY A 456 -24.23 23.82 21.45
N PHE A 457 -23.60 24.97 21.23
CA PHE A 457 -22.36 25.33 21.88
C PHE A 457 -22.36 26.84 22.14
N VAL A 458 -22.11 27.26 23.38
CA VAL A 458 -21.95 28.66 23.76
C VAL A 458 -20.51 28.93 24.18
N ALA A 459 -20.07 30.18 24.17
CA ALA A 459 -18.68 30.53 24.48
C ALA A 459 -18.22 29.97 25.85
N ASN A 460 -19.10 30.00 26.86
CA ASN A 460 -18.80 29.47 28.20
C ASN A 460 -18.64 27.94 28.25
N ASP A 461 -19.09 27.21 27.23
CA ASP A 461 -18.81 25.78 27.14
C ASP A 461 -17.29 25.53 26.98
N TRP A 462 -16.48 26.49 26.52
CA TRP A 462 -15.01 26.33 26.50
C TRP A 462 -14.37 26.23 27.90
N ILE A 463 -15.02 26.73 28.95
CA ILE A 463 -14.47 26.76 30.30
C ILE A 463 -14.29 25.32 30.81
N GLY A 464 -13.08 25.02 31.27
CA GLY A 464 -12.70 23.69 31.75
C GLY A 464 -11.27 23.29 31.41
N ARG A 465 -10.96 22.04 31.75
CA ARG A 465 -9.68 21.39 31.45
C ARG A 465 -9.83 20.49 30.25
N TRP A 466 -8.90 20.61 29.31
CA TRP A 466 -8.92 19.86 28.07
C TRP A 466 -7.60 19.12 27.87
N ALA A 467 -7.66 17.79 27.82
CA ALA A 467 -6.55 16.99 27.34
C ALA A 467 -6.41 17.23 25.83
N MET A 468 -5.31 17.86 25.42
CA MET A 468 -5.05 18.29 24.06
C MET A 468 -3.88 17.49 23.48
N ASN A 469 -4.04 17.02 22.26
CA ASN A 469 -3.02 16.35 21.46
C ASN A 469 -2.88 17.13 20.13
N HIS A 470 -1.74 17.77 19.92
CA HIS A 470 -1.41 18.45 18.66
C HIS A 470 -0.20 17.78 18.02
N ASP A 471 -0.41 17.16 16.87
CA ASP A 471 0.62 16.39 16.15
C ASP A 471 1.30 15.25 16.94
N GLY A 472 0.67 14.75 18.00
CA GLY A 472 1.22 13.75 18.93
C GLY A 472 1.84 14.36 20.21
N TRP A 473 1.95 15.68 20.30
CA TRP A 473 2.36 16.39 21.50
C TRP A 473 1.17 16.56 22.45
N ARG A 474 1.26 15.94 23.61
CA ARG A 474 0.18 15.92 24.61
C ARG A 474 0.37 17.00 25.67
N GLY A 475 -0.72 17.62 26.10
CA GLY A 475 -0.74 18.57 27.20
C GLY A 475 -2.17 18.85 27.67
N THR A 476 -2.31 19.80 28.59
CA THR A 476 -3.60 20.23 29.14
C THR A 476 -3.84 21.70 28.86
N LEU A 477 -4.89 22.03 28.11
CA LEU A 477 -5.39 23.39 27.98
C LEU A 477 -6.42 23.66 29.09
N ASN A 478 -6.12 24.58 29.99
CA ASN A 478 -6.99 25.00 31.08
C ASN A 478 -7.57 26.37 30.77
N ILE A 479 -8.89 26.46 30.58
CA ILE A 479 -9.61 27.70 30.27
C ILE A 479 -10.46 28.07 31.47
N THR A 480 -10.16 29.22 32.09
CA THR A 480 -10.89 29.73 33.27
C THR A 480 -11.91 30.81 32.94
N SER A 481 -11.76 31.49 31.79
CA SER A 481 -12.75 32.42 31.25
C SER A 481 -12.71 32.39 29.73
N ALA A 482 -13.87 32.45 29.07
CA ALA A 482 -13.97 32.46 27.61
C ALA A 482 -14.05 33.88 27.02
N GLN A 483 -14.61 34.85 27.75
CA GLN A 483 -14.82 36.23 27.31
C GLN A 483 -14.65 37.22 28.49
N PRO A 484 -13.50 37.91 28.63
CA PRO A 484 -12.28 37.72 27.83
C PRO A 484 -11.64 36.35 28.08
N LEU A 485 -10.84 35.87 27.12
CA LEU A 485 -10.15 34.58 27.25
C LEU A 485 -9.07 34.67 28.35
N SER A 486 -9.14 33.77 29.32
CA SER A 486 -8.07 33.50 30.28
C SER A 486 -7.79 32.00 30.26
N ALA A 487 -6.59 31.63 29.81
CA ALA A 487 -6.21 30.23 29.66
C ALA A 487 -4.70 30.00 29.87
N THR A 488 -4.35 28.75 30.18
CA THR A 488 -2.98 28.27 30.36
C THR A 488 -2.84 26.90 29.72
N TYR A 489 -1.71 26.64 29.08
CA TYR A 489 -1.39 25.33 28.54
C TYR A 489 -0.26 24.69 29.36
N VAL A 490 -0.50 23.50 29.87
CA VAL A 490 0.52 22.70 30.58
C VAL A 490 1.02 21.62 29.64
N ALA A 491 2.28 21.72 29.23
CA ALA A 491 2.94 20.74 28.37
C ALA A 491 3.18 19.41 29.12
N SER A 492 3.50 18.34 28.38
CA SER A 492 3.80 17.01 28.95
C SER A 492 5.00 17.00 29.91
N ASP A 493 5.92 17.95 29.77
CA ASP A 493 7.07 18.16 30.67
C ASP A 493 6.73 18.98 31.93
N GLY A 494 5.47 19.36 32.11
CA GLY A 494 4.98 20.14 33.25
C GLY A 494 5.15 21.65 33.10
N ARG A 495 5.77 22.16 32.03
CA ARG A 495 5.88 23.60 31.80
C ARG A 495 4.51 24.22 31.57
N SER A 496 4.27 25.32 32.27
CA SER A 496 3.06 26.13 32.14
C SER A 496 3.32 27.28 31.17
N LEU A 497 2.56 27.34 30.09
CA LEU A 497 2.69 28.32 29.02
C LEU A 497 1.46 29.23 28.98
N PRO A 498 1.64 30.56 28.81
CA PRO A 498 0.52 31.46 28.67
C PRO A 498 -0.20 31.21 27.35
N VAL A 499 -1.52 31.37 27.35
CA VAL A 499 -2.37 31.27 26.16
C VAL A 499 -2.99 32.64 25.89
N SER A 500 -2.87 33.11 24.65
CA SER A 500 -3.51 34.36 24.20
C SER A 500 -4.47 34.09 23.04
N GLY A 501 -5.45 34.97 22.80
CA GLY A 501 -6.44 34.83 21.73
C GLY A 501 -7.87 35.00 22.24
N GLY A 502 -8.83 34.31 21.62
CA GLY A 502 -10.23 34.39 22.02
C GLY A 502 -11.20 33.58 21.18
N VAL A 503 -12.45 33.54 21.64
CA VAL A 503 -13.59 32.98 20.91
C VAL A 503 -13.95 33.91 19.75
N GLU A 504 -14.22 33.36 18.56
CA GLU A 504 -14.59 34.13 17.37
C GLU A 504 -15.99 34.75 17.52
N GLY A 505 -16.12 36.04 17.24
CA GLY A 505 -17.41 36.74 17.28
C GLY A 505 -18.44 36.10 16.35
N GLY A 506 -19.65 35.83 16.86
CA GLY A 506 -20.72 35.17 16.11
C GLY A 506 -20.53 33.67 15.87
N ARG A 507 -19.42 33.07 16.33
CA ARG A 507 -19.12 31.65 16.19
C ARG A 507 -18.56 31.10 17.52
N PRO A 508 -19.42 30.88 18.52
CA PRO A 508 -18.98 30.49 19.87
C PRO A 508 -18.19 29.19 19.93
N HIS A 509 -18.32 28.33 18.92
CA HIS A 509 -17.60 27.06 18.81
C HIS A 509 -16.20 27.18 18.20
N VAL A 510 -15.77 28.37 17.77
CA VAL A 510 -14.44 28.60 17.19
C VAL A 510 -13.57 29.35 18.20
N LEU A 511 -12.44 28.74 18.58
CA LEU A 511 -11.45 29.31 19.48
C LEU A 511 -10.12 29.48 18.73
N ARG A 512 -9.63 30.72 18.65
CA ARG A 512 -8.33 31.04 18.04
C ARG A 512 -7.36 31.43 19.14
N ILE A 513 -6.29 30.66 19.29
CA ILE A 513 -5.30 30.89 20.35
C ILE A 513 -3.86 30.82 19.83
N VAL A 514 -2.94 31.39 20.59
CA VAL A 514 -1.50 31.31 20.36
C VAL A 514 -0.82 30.80 21.63
N ILE A 515 0.06 29.82 21.47
CA ILE A 515 0.89 29.25 22.54
C ILE A 515 2.37 29.45 22.19
N PRO A 516 3.16 30.18 23.00
CA PRO A 516 4.58 30.38 22.79
C PRO A 516 5.38 29.24 23.43
N PHE A 517 5.64 28.15 22.69
CA PHE A 517 6.43 27.01 23.17
C PHE A 517 7.92 27.37 23.39
N ALA A 518 8.41 28.35 22.64
CA ALA A 518 9.72 28.99 22.78
C ALA A 518 9.67 30.42 22.20
N SER A 519 10.76 31.18 22.31
CA SER A 519 10.86 32.55 21.77
C SER A 519 10.68 32.61 20.25
N ASP A 520 11.13 31.57 19.54
CA ASP A 520 11.06 31.38 18.10
C ASP A 520 9.97 30.38 17.66
N ASN A 521 9.26 29.78 18.62
CA ASN A 521 8.20 28.79 18.37
C ASN A 521 6.88 29.27 18.95
N ARG A 522 6.21 30.15 18.21
CA ARG A 522 4.86 30.63 18.51
C ARG A 522 3.88 29.94 17.57
N GLN A 523 3.08 29.02 18.11
CA GLN A 523 2.14 28.27 17.31
C GLN A 523 0.74 28.89 17.41
N GLN A 524 0.10 29.03 16.25
CA GLN A 524 -1.28 29.48 16.13
C GLN A 524 -2.20 28.26 16.05
N PHE A 525 -3.25 28.25 16.85
CA PHE A 525 -4.25 27.20 16.87
C PHE A 525 -5.60 27.75 16.45
N GLN A 526 -6.29 27.00 15.60
CA GLN A 526 -7.68 27.19 15.27
C GLN A 526 -8.45 25.95 15.71
N LEU A 527 -9.17 26.07 16.82
CA LEU A 527 -9.88 24.98 17.48
C LEU A 527 -11.38 25.13 17.23
N PHE A 528 -12.03 24.01 16.96
CA PHE A 528 -13.47 23.92 16.70
C PHE A 528 -14.06 22.92 17.68
N ALA A 529 -14.84 23.40 18.64
CA ALA A 529 -15.65 22.52 19.45
C ALA A 529 -16.71 21.85 18.58
N HIS A 530 -16.93 20.56 18.80
CA HIS A 530 -17.99 19.84 18.10
C HIS A 530 -19.32 20.26 18.76
N THR A 531 -20.18 20.95 18.03
CA THR A 531 -21.39 21.60 18.55
C THR A 531 -22.48 20.62 18.96
N TRP A 532 -22.36 19.37 18.51
CA TRP A 532 -23.16 18.24 18.97
C TRP A 532 -22.44 17.40 20.03
N GLU A 533 -21.22 17.77 20.45
CA GLU A 533 -20.42 17.08 21.47
C GLU A 533 -19.55 18.06 22.26
N LYS A 534 -20.11 18.69 23.28
CA LYS A 534 -19.45 19.74 24.08
C LYS A 534 -18.15 19.33 24.79
N GLU A 535 -17.80 18.05 24.78
CA GLU A 535 -16.62 17.50 25.45
C GLU A 535 -15.44 17.28 24.50
N VAL A 536 -15.56 17.57 23.20
CA VAL A 536 -14.48 17.38 22.22
C VAL A 536 -14.29 18.58 21.31
N PHE A 537 -13.05 18.77 20.87
CA PHE A 537 -12.72 19.69 19.80
C PHE A 537 -11.68 19.09 18.87
N SER A 538 -11.60 19.64 17.67
CA SER A 538 -10.53 19.39 16.72
C SER A 538 -10.19 20.63 15.93
N GLY A 539 -9.15 20.59 15.11
CA GLY A 539 -8.74 21.72 14.30
C GLY A 539 -7.30 21.64 13.83
N LEU A 540 -6.67 22.79 13.66
CA LEU A 540 -5.31 22.92 13.15
C LEU A 540 -4.42 23.74 14.07
N THR A 541 -3.13 23.40 14.05
CA THR A 541 -2.04 24.27 14.48
C THR A 541 -1.09 24.53 13.32
N GLN A 542 -0.37 25.65 13.37
CA GLN A 542 0.65 26.01 12.38
C GLN A 542 2.04 26.09 13.00
N TRP A 543 3.00 25.42 12.38
CA TRP A 543 4.41 25.45 12.76
C TRP A 543 5.30 25.35 11.52
N GLY A 544 6.31 26.22 11.40
CA GLY A 544 7.23 26.22 10.24
C GLY A 544 6.55 26.43 8.88
N GLY A 545 5.40 27.11 8.83
CA GLY A 545 4.61 27.30 7.61
C GLY A 545 3.80 26.06 7.18
N LEU A 546 3.78 25.01 8.00
CA LEU A 546 3.01 23.79 7.78
C LEU A 546 1.80 23.71 8.72
N ASN A 547 0.72 23.07 8.28
CA ASN A 547 -0.42 22.75 9.12
C ASN A 547 -0.24 21.38 9.78
N PHE A 548 -0.70 21.27 11.02
CA PHE A 548 -0.76 20.01 11.75
C PHE A 548 -2.13 19.88 12.41
N GLY A 549 -2.59 18.65 12.58
CA GLY A 549 -3.85 18.39 13.25
C GLY A 549 -3.74 18.58 14.76
N VAL A 550 -4.82 19.08 15.36
CA VAL A 550 -4.99 19.13 16.82
C VAL A 550 -6.37 18.58 17.18
N GLN A 551 -6.44 17.80 18.25
CA GLN A 551 -7.68 17.38 18.86
C GLN A 551 -7.60 17.47 20.38
N GLY A 552 -8.74 17.56 21.04
CA GLY A 552 -8.80 17.53 22.49
C GLY A 552 -10.12 17.05 23.04
N ARG A 553 -10.09 16.61 24.29
CA ARG A 553 -11.26 16.19 25.06
C ARG A 553 -11.26 16.81 26.44
N ARG A 554 -12.45 17.12 26.97
CA ARG A 554 -12.62 17.59 28.35
C ARG A 554 -12.24 16.50 29.34
N THR A 555 -11.63 16.86 30.47
CA THR A 555 -11.18 15.94 31.54
C THR A 555 -11.67 16.34 32.91
#